data_AF-A0A7M4DM87-F1
#
_entry.id   AF-A0A7M4DM87-F1
#
_cell.length_a   1.000
_cell.length_b   1.000
_cell.length_c   1.000
_cell.angle_alpha   90.00
_cell.angle_beta   90.00
_cell.angle_gamma   90.00
#
_symmetry.space_group_name_H-M   'P 1'
#
loop_
_entity.id
_entity.type
_entity.pdbx_description
1 polymer ?
#
loop_
_entity_poly.entity_id
_entity_poly.type
_entity_poly.pdbx_seq_one_letter_code
_entity_poly.pdbx_strand_id
1 'polypeptide(L)'
;MTRTRRLLPLATAVLLLTGLTAGACSSEDAPDDQVSIRVETLNWNGWDEDAQGELETTTVAVGSGESFDAAVSDGFVQFTVVEVGDGRIELETDSSMVESPDGSIDFDAATDRFTLTADEPLELVTPTMDAGTTVTLVLE
;
A
#
# COMPACT_ATOMS: atom_id res chain seq x y z
N MET A 1 11.84 -8.49 78.52
CA MET A 1 10.66 -8.36 77.63
C MET A 1 10.96 -7.19 76.69
N THR A 2 10.99 -7.24 75.36
CA THR A 2 10.78 -8.28 74.35
C THR A 2 11.48 -7.77 73.06
N ARG A 3 12.12 -8.68 72.30
CA ARG A 3 12.83 -8.46 71.02
C ARG A 3 11.91 -7.98 69.89
N THR A 4 12.43 -7.22 68.91
CA THR A 4 12.39 -7.51 67.44
C THR A 4 13.25 -6.46 66.68
N ARG A 5 14.48 -6.71 66.20
CA ARG A 5 14.94 -7.34 64.93
C ARG A 5 14.03 -7.03 63.72
N ARG A 6 14.50 -6.44 62.61
CA ARG A 6 15.18 -7.05 61.42
C ARG A 6 15.12 -5.99 60.30
N LEU A 7 15.92 -5.92 59.23
CA LEU A 7 17.16 -6.54 58.74
C LEU A 7 17.54 -5.69 57.51
N LEU A 8 18.82 -5.33 57.39
CA LEU A 8 19.46 -4.96 56.13
C LEU A 8 19.59 -6.24 55.28
N PRO A 9 19.43 -6.20 53.95
CA PRO A 9 20.16 -7.12 53.08
C PRO A 9 21.06 -6.36 52.11
N LEU A 10 22.34 -6.61 52.33
CA LEU A 10 23.44 -6.62 51.39
C LEU A 10 23.20 -7.73 50.36
N ALA A 11 23.32 -7.47 49.04
CA ALA A 11 23.69 -8.51 48.07
C ALA A 11 24.06 -7.91 46.70
N THR A 12 25.36 -7.90 46.46
CA THR A 12 26.07 -7.80 45.20
C THR A 12 25.63 -8.87 44.19
N ALA A 13 25.42 -8.50 42.92
CA ALA A 13 25.55 -9.41 41.79
C ALA A 13 26.01 -8.62 40.55
N VAL A 14 27.33 -8.58 40.35
CA VAL A 14 27.99 -8.28 39.08
C VAL A 14 28.34 -9.64 38.45
N LEU A 15 27.87 -9.92 37.24
CA LEU A 15 28.31 -10.96 36.27
C LEU A 15 27.18 -11.08 35.23
N LEU A 16 27.33 -11.23 33.91
CA LEU A 16 28.42 -11.19 32.93
C LEU A 16 27.69 -11.27 31.56
N LEU A 17 28.33 -10.73 30.53
CA LEU A 17 28.10 -10.88 29.08
C LEU A 17 27.20 -12.05 28.59
N THR A 18 26.18 -11.69 27.82
CA THR A 18 25.77 -12.31 26.53
C THR A 18 25.23 -11.14 25.67
N GLY A 19 25.82 -10.71 24.56
CA GLY A 19 26.58 -11.45 23.57
C GLY A 19 25.62 -12.00 22.51
N LEU A 20 25.37 -11.20 21.47
CA LEU A 20 24.80 -11.55 20.16
C LEU A 20 23.45 -12.29 20.13
N THR A 21 22.42 -11.59 19.66
CA THR A 21 21.88 -11.87 18.32
C THR A 21 21.54 -10.54 17.68
N ALA A 22 22.42 -10.07 16.79
CA ALA A 22 21.96 -9.25 15.70
C ALA A 22 20.92 -10.11 15.00
N GLY A 23 19.64 -9.72 15.06
CA GLY A 23 18.67 -10.15 14.09
C GLY A 23 19.16 -9.62 12.76
N ALA A 24 20.01 -10.41 12.09
CA ALA A 24 20.07 -10.39 10.66
C ALA A 24 18.64 -10.71 10.24
N CYS A 25 17.86 -9.68 9.94
CA CYS A 25 16.78 -9.79 8.98
C CYS A 25 17.46 -10.34 7.74
N SER A 26 17.44 -11.67 7.66
CA SER A 26 17.44 -12.42 6.44
C SER A 26 16.52 -11.65 5.51
N SER A 27 17.11 -10.84 4.64
CA SER A 27 16.50 -10.52 3.37
C SER A 27 16.45 -11.86 2.65
N GLU A 28 15.43 -12.65 3.00
CA GLU A 28 14.87 -13.64 2.11
C GLU A 28 14.75 -12.92 0.78
N ASP A 29 15.53 -13.37 -0.21
CA ASP A 29 15.58 -12.82 -1.55
C ASP A 29 14.14 -12.52 -2.00
N ALA A 30 13.78 -11.23 -2.01
CA ALA A 30 12.60 -10.81 -2.73
C ALA A 30 12.81 -11.34 -4.16
N PRO A 31 11.83 -12.05 -4.74
CA PRO A 31 12.00 -12.59 -6.08
C PRO A 31 12.40 -11.43 -7.01
N ASP A 32 13.33 -11.68 -7.94
CA ASP A 32 13.98 -10.65 -8.77
C ASP A 32 12.99 -9.80 -9.61
N ASP A 33 11.70 -10.15 -9.62
CA ASP A 33 10.60 -9.48 -10.30
C ASP A 33 9.65 -8.71 -9.38
N GLN A 34 9.95 -8.57 -8.08
CA GLN A 34 9.13 -7.76 -7.18
C GLN A 34 9.37 -6.26 -7.39
N VAL A 35 8.28 -5.49 -7.45
CA VAL A 35 8.25 -4.04 -7.62
C VAL A 35 7.49 -3.38 -6.48
N SER A 36 7.88 -2.15 -6.13
CA SER A 36 7.17 -1.32 -5.15
C SER A 36 6.21 -0.39 -5.87
N ILE A 37 4.93 -0.45 -5.52
CA ILE A 37 3.90 0.43 -6.05
C ILE A 37 3.34 1.25 -4.90
N ARG A 38 3.43 2.58 -5.01
CA ARG A 38 2.67 3.49 -4.16
C ARG A 38 1.25 3.61 -4.72
N VAL A 39 0.28 3.35 -3.86
CA VAL A 39 -1.15 3.44 -4.15
C VAL A 39 -1.71 4.61 -3.35
N GLU A 40 -2.25 5.59 -4.05
CA GLU A 40 -2.93 6.75 -3.46
C GLU A 40 -4.41 6.68 -3.82
N THR A 41 -5.28 6.84 -2.83
CA THR A 41 -6.73 6.82 -3.05
C THR A 41 -7.36 8.09 -2.49
N LEU A 42 -8.17 8.76 -3.31
CA LEU A 42 -8.88 9.98 -2.95
C LEU A 42 -10.35 9.85 -3.32
N ASN A 43 -11.22 9.82 -2.32
CA ASN A 43 -12.66 9.82 -2.55
C ASN A 43 -13.13 11.23 -2.93
N TRP A 44 -14.08 11.32 -3.85
CA TRP A 44 -14.61 12.58 -4.34
C TRP A 44 -16.14 12.52 -4.42
N ASN A 45 -16.77 13.70 -4.40
CA ASN A 45 -18.21 13.88 -4.55
C ASN A 45 -18.52 14.86 -5.68
N GLY A 46 -19.25 14.43 -6.71
CA GLY A 46 -19.59 15.26 -7.87
C GLY A 46 -20.64 16.34 -7.58
N TRP A 47 -21.32 16.26 -6.43
CA TRP A 47 -22.32 17.23 -5.98
C TRP A 47 -21.71 18.40 -5.19
N ASP A 48 -20.46 18.26 -4.74
CA ASP A 48 -19.73 19.26 -3.97
C ASP A 48 -18.23 19.10 -4.22
N GLU A 49 -17.69 19.91 -5.14
CA GLU A 49 -16.29 19.86 -5.58
C GLU A 49 -15.29 20.09 -4.45
N ASP A 50 -15.70 20.80 -3.40
CA ASP A 50 -14.91 21.07 -2.20
C ASP A 50 -14.97 19.92 -1.18
N ALA A 51 -15.95 19.00 -1.32
CA ALA A 51 -16.12 17.83 -0.44
C ALA A 51 -15.29 16.63 -0.92
N GLN A 52 -13.97 16.81 -0.88
CA GLN A 52 -13.01 15.72 -1.08
C GLN A 52 -12.83 14.92 0.21
N GLY A 53 -12.61 13.61 0.06
CA GLY A 53 -12.20 12.73 1.16
C GLY A 53 -10.77 13.00 1.61
N GLU A 54 -10.32 12.27 2.61
CA GLU A 54 -8.90 12.27 3.01
C GLU A 54 -8.11 11.45 1.98
N LEU A 55 -6.93 11.96 1.57
CA LEU A 55 -5.99 11.20 0.75
C LEU A 55 -5.42 10.06 1.60
N GLU A 56 -5.60 8.82 1.15
CA GLU A 56 -4.99 7.65 1.76
C GLU A 56 -3.83 7.17 0.88
N THR A 57 -2.71 6.80 1.52
CA THR A 57 -1.50 6.34 0.81
C THR A 57 -1.03 5.03 1.42
N THR A 58 -0.78 4.04 0.58
CA THR A 58 -0.14 2.78 0.96
C THR A 58 0.95 2.43 -0.06
N THR A 59 1.94 1.66 0.38
CA THR A 59 2.97 1.11 -0.51
C THR A 59 2.86 -0.41 -0.45
N VAL A 60 2.80 -1.04 -1.62
CA VAL A 60 2.72 -2.49 -1.76
C VAL A 60 3.92 -2.99 -2.54
N ALA A 61 4.49 -4.11 -2.09
CA ALA A 61 5.54 -4.82 -2.82
C ALA A 61 4.89 -6.04 -3.46
N VAL A 62 4.90 -6.10 -4.80
CA VAL A 62 4.18 -7.12 -5.58
C VAL A 62 5.01 -7.59 -6.77
N GLY A 63 4.93 -8.88 -7.10
CA GLY A 63 5.52 -9.50 -8.29
C GLY A 63 4.47 -10.02 -9.27
N SER A 64 4.91 -10.67 -10.34
CA SER A 64 3.99 -11.22 -11.35
C SER A 64 3.08 -12.29 -10.77
N GLY A 65 1.78 -12.18 -11.01
CA GLY A 65 0.73 -13.07 -10.50
C GLY A 65 0.24 -12.76 -9.08
N GLU A 66 0.82 -11.75 -8.41
CA GLU A 66 0.36 -11.29 -7.10
C GLU A 66 -0.74 -10.22 -7.24
N SER A 67 -1.51 -10.04 -6.17
CA SER A 67 -2.60 -9.06 -6.13
C SER A 67 -2.51 -8.17 -4.91
N PHE A 68 -3.06 -6.96 -5.02
CA PHE A 68 -3.22 -6.00 -3.93
C PHE A 68 -4.57 -5.28 -4.03
N ASP A 69 -5.05 -4.76 -2.92
CA ASP A 69 -6.35 -4.08 -2.86
C ASP A 69 -6.15 -2.56 -2.74
N ALA A 70 -6.91 -1.78 -3.51
CA ALA A 70 -7.07 -0.34 -3.31
C ALA A 70 -8.44 -0.06 -2.69
N ALA A 71 -8.48 0.73 -1.62
CA ALA A 71 -9.74 1.14 -1.00
C ALA A 71 -10.49 2.10 -1.92
N VAL A 72 -11.78 1.86 -2.12
CA VAL A 72 -12.68 2.75 -2.86
C VAL A 72 -13.94 3.02 -2.03
N SER A 73 -14.70 4.05 -2.40
CA SER A 73 -15.88 4.50 -1.62
C SER A 73 -16.87 3.37 -1.29
N ASP A 74 -17.02 2.39 -2.19
CA ASP A 74 -17.95 1.26 -2.05
C ASP A 74 -17.27 -0.08 -1.69
N GLY A 75 -16.00 -0.08 -1.25
CA GLY A 75 -15.29 -1.29 -0.85
C GLY A 75 -13.82 -1.29 -1.26
N PHE A 76 -13.44 -2.28 -2.06
CA PHE A 76 -12.08 -2.43 -2.57
C PHE A 76 -12.12 -2.80 -4.05
N VAL A 77 -11.13 -2.32 -4.81
CA VAL A 77 -10.80 -2.85 -6.13
C VAL A 77 -9.53 -3.67 -5.99
N GLN A 78 -9.59 -4.92 -6.44
CA GLN A 78 -8.41 -5.79 -6.46
C GLN A 78 -7.65 -5.59 -7.75
N PHE A 79 -6.37 -5.26 -7.63
CA PHE A 79 -5.40 -5.21 -8.72
C PHE A 79 -4.60 -6.50 -8.73
N THR A 80 -4.46 -7.12 -9.90
CA THR A 80 -3.61 -8.28 -10.14
C THR A 80 -2.49 -7.87 -11.09
N VAL A 81 -1.25 -8.11 -10.68
CA VAL A 81 -0.07 -7.91 -11.52
C VAL A 81 0.00 -9.06 -12.51
N VAL A 82 -0.23 -8.80 -13.78
CA VAL A 82 -0.20 -9.82 -14.83
C VAL A 82 1.25 -10.11 -15.23
N GLU A 83 2.04 -9.07 -15.40
CA GLU A 83 3.43 -9.16 -15.86
C GLU A 83 4.24 -7.96 -15.38
N VAL A 84 5.50 -8.20 -14.99
CA VAL A 84 6.50 -7.17 -14.69
C VAL A 84 7.68 -7.34 -15.66
N GLY A 85 8.03 -6.29 -16.41
CA GLY A 85 9.17 -6.34 -17.33
C GLY A 85 9.36 -5.04 -18.10
N ASP A 86 10.55 -4.82 -18.67
CA ASP A 86 10.86 -3.65 -19.52
C ASP A 86 10.50 -2.26 -18.93
N GLY A 87 10.45 -2.11 -17.59
CA GLY A 87 10.06 -0.85 -16.93
C GLY A 87 8.56 -0.56 -16.94
N ARG A 88 7.73 -1.58 -17.23
CA ARG A 88 6.26 -1.54 -17.24
C ARG A 88 5.70 -2.68 -16.40
N ILE A 89 4.49 -2.46 -15.91
CA ILE A 89 3.69 -3.42 -15.15
C ILE A 89 2.32 -3.49 -15.82
N GLU A 90 1.93 -4.68 -16.27
CA GLU A 90 0.58 -4.93 -16.77
C GLU A 90 -0.31 -5.30 -15.58
N LEU A 91 -1.42 -4.59 -15.42
CA LEU A 91 -2.37 -4.74 -14.31
C LEU A 91 -3.74 -5.16 -14.85
N GLU A 92 -4.41 -6.05 -14.13
CA GLU A 92 -5.83 -6.37 -14.32
C GLU A 92 -6.60 -6.04 -13.03
N THR A 93 -7.79 -5.44 -13.14
CA THR A 93 -8.65 -5.14 -12.00
C THR A 93 -9.90 -6.02 -11.98
N ASP A 94 -10.44 -6.31 -10.81
CA ASP A 94 -11.71 -7.04 -10.66
C ASP A 94 -12.96 -6.19 -10.96
N SER A 95 -12.76 -4.88 -11.11
CA SER A 95 -13.77 -3.87 -11.37
C SER A 95 -13.33 -2.97 -12.52
N SER A 96 -14.24 -2.61 -13.42
CA SER A 96 -13.92 -1.68 -14.52
C SER A 96 -13.61 -0.28 -13.99
N MET A 97 -12.52 0.31 -14.46
CA MET A 97 -12.09 1.67 -14.15
C MET A 97 -11.83 2.45 -15.44
N VAL A 98 -11.70 3.77 -15.31
CA VAL A 98 -11.37 4.68 -16.43
C VAL A 98 -10.04 5.34 -16.12
N GLU A 99 -9.13 5.38 -17.09
CA GLU A 99 -7.92 6.19 -16.98
C GLU A 99 -8.27 7.67 -17.15
N SER A 100 -7.83 8.50 -16.21
CA SER A 100 -8.25 9.91 -16.09
C SER A 100 -7.07 10.81 -15.73
N PRO A 101 -6.09 11.00 -16.63
CA PRO A 101 -4.87 11.78 -16.32
C PRO A 101 -5.12 13.29 -16.13
N ASP A 102 -6.29 13.79 -16.51
CA ASP A 102 -6.69 15.21 -16.40
C ASP A 102 -7.95 15.41 -15.53
N GLY A 103 -8.39 14.37 -14.81
CA GLY A 103 -9.62 14.39 -14.04
C GLY A 103 -10.91 14.28 -14.88
N SER A 104 -10.82 14.05 -16.19
CA SER A 104 -11.97 13.82 -17.06
C SER A 104 -12.33 12.33 -17.14
N ILE A 105 -13.64 12.04 -17.21
CA ILE A 105 -14.16 10.66 -17.26
C ILE A 105 -14.77 10.41 -18.64
N ASP A 106 -14.16 9.52 -19.43
CA ASP A 106 -14.76 8.91 -20.61
C ASP A 106 -15.32 7.52 -20.26
N PHE A 107 -16.65 7.42 -20.11
CA PHE A 107 -17.32 6.18 -19.74
C PHE A 107 -17.18 5.07 -20.78
N ASP A 108 -16.97 5.42 -22.05
CA ASP A 108 -16.78 4.44 -23.12
C ASP A 108 -15.35 3.84 -23.09
N ALA A 109 -14.43 4.47 -22.36
CA ALA A 109 -13.06 4.01 -22.14
C ALA A 109 -12.91 3.10 -20.92
N ALA A 110 -13.99 2.76 -20.22
CA ALA A 110 -13.93 1.88 -19.06
C ALA A 110 -13.38 0.49 -19.43
N THR A 111 -12.34 0.06 -18.72
CA THR A 111 -11.65 -1.22 -18.93
C THR A 111 -11.19 -1.82 -17.61
N ASP A 112 -10.74 -3.06 -17.64
CA ASP A 112 -10.17 -3.79 -16.50
C ASP A 112 -8.67 -4.01 -16.65
N ARG A 113 -8.02 -3.44 -17.67
CA ARG A 113 -6.61 -3.67 -17.98
C ARG A 113 -5.86 -2.36 -18.17
N PHE A 114 -4.72 -2.25 -17.50
CA PHE A 114 -3.94 -1.02 -17.47
C PHE A 114 -2.44 -1.33 -17.51
N THR A 115 -1.66 -0.34 -17.95
CA THR A 115 -0.20 -0.41 -17.93
C THR A 115 0.33 0.70 -17.04
N LEU A 116 1.06 0.33 -15.99
CA LEU A 116 1.81 1.27 -15.15
C LEU A 116 3.26 1.32 -15.63
N THR A 117 3.83 2.51 -15.75
CA THR A 117 5.24 2.72 -16.14
C THR A 117 6.01 3.49 -15.08
N ALA A 118 7.34 3.50 -15.16
CA ALA A 118 8.18 4.28 -14.27
C ALA A 118 8.17 5.80 -14.57
N ASP A 119 7.73 6.19 -15.77
CA ASP A 119 7.85 7.57 -16.25
C ASP A 119 6.68 8.45 -15.83
N GLU A 120 5.49 7.88 -15.64
CA GLU A 120 4.27 8.61 -15.30
C GLU A 120 3.35 7.84 -14.33
N PRO A 121 2.71 8.53 -13.37
CA PRO A 121 1.66 7.95 -12.56
C PRO A 121 0.49 7.48 -13.42
N LEU A 122 -0.08 6.32 -13.08
CA LEU A 122 -1.34 5.85 -13.65
C LEU A 122 -2.48 6.35 -12.75
N GLU A 123 -3.33 7.23 -13.29
CA GLU A 123 -4.51 7.75 -12.59
C GLU A 123 -5.79 7.08 -13.10
N LEU A 124 -6.46 6.35 -12.21
CA LEU A 124 -7.69 5.61 -12.49
C LEU A 124 -8.84 6.18 -11.68
N VAL A 125 -10.04 6.19 -12.24
CA VAL A 125 -11.25 6.64 -11.55
C VAL A 125 -12.35 5.61 -11.68
N THR A 126 -13.16 5.48 -10.62
CA THR A 126 -14.40 4.72 -10.69
C THR A 126 -15.36 5.37 -11.70
N PRO A 127 -16.00 4.62 -12.62
CA PRO A 127 -16.81 5.17 -13.71
C PRO A 127 -18.19 5.62 -13.22
N THR A 128 -18.25 6.75 -12.53
CA THR A 128 -19.46 7.35 -11.95
C THR A 128 -19.39 8.87 -12.03
N MET A 129 -20.53 9.56 -11.89
CA MET A 129 -20.60 11.04 -11.85
C MET A 129 -20.98 11.58 -10.46
N ASP A 130 -21.59 10.76 -9.61
CA ASP A 130 -22.22 11.24 -8.39
C ASP A 130 -21.20 11.33 -7.25
N ALA A 131 -20.43 10.28 -7.05
CA ALA A 131 -19.33 10.17 -6.09
C ALA A 131 -18.50 8.95 -6.48
N GLY A 132 -17.20 9.00 -6.24
CA GLY A 132 -16.28 7.95 -6.64
C GLY A 132 -14.93 8.04 -5.95
N THR A 133 -13.97 7.29 -6.48
CA THR A 133 -12.59 7.28 -5.99
C THR A 133 -11.64 7.44 -7.15
N THR A 134 -10.67 8.33 -6.99
CA THR A 134 -9.45 8.38 -7.80
C THR A 134 -8.41 7.49 -7.14
N VAL A 135 -7.83 6.57 -7.91
CA VAL A 135 -6.73 5.69 -7.53
C VAL A 135 -5.52 6.06 -8.38
N THR A 136 -4.47 6.57 -7.76
CA THR A 136 -3.21 6.92 -8.42
C THR A 136 -2.15 5.89 -8.06
N LEU A 137 -1.54 5.27 -9.07
CA LEU A 137 -0.50 4.28 -8.92
C LEU A 137 0.84 4.86 -9.40
N VAL A 138 1.87 4.71 -8.58
CA VAL A 138 3.23 5.19 -8.89
C VAL A 138 4.22 4.05 -8.66
N LEU A 139 5.02 3.74 -9.68
CA LEU A 139 6.13 2.80 -9.55
C LEU A 139 7.31 3.49 -8.83
N GLU A 140 7.84 2.86 -7.79
CA GLU A 140 8.94 3.37 -6.95
C GLU A 140 10.30 2.71 -7.20
#